data_AF-A0A3B9GNG8-F1
#
_entry.id   AF-A0A3B9GNG8-F1
#
_cell.length_a   1.000
_cell.length_b   1.000
_cell.length_c   1.000
_cell.angle_alpha   90.00
_cell.angle_beta   90.00
_cell.angle_gamma   90.00
#
_symmetry.space_group_name_H-M   'P 1'
#
loop_
_entity.id
_entity.type
_entity.pdbx_description
1 polymer ?
#
loop_
_entity_poly.entity_id
_entity_poly.type
_entity_poly.pdbx_seq_one_letter_code
_entity_poly.pdbx_strand_id
1 'polypeptide(L)' 'MYKQLTSEQRYTISVLLQRKCTKNEIAHAIGVSNSTVTRELRRNSSSRGVYKWDKAQRLAEKRKHQMPG' A
#
# COMPACT_ATOMS: atom_id res chain seq x y z
N MET A 1 -3.25 -18.62 0.20
CA MET A 1 -2.94 -17.81 1.39
C MET A 1 -2.77 -16.35 0.97
N TYR A 2 -3.57 -15.42 1.50
CA TYR A 2 -3.47 -14.01 1.15
C TYR A 2 -2.32 -13.35 1.93
N LYS A 3 -1.31 -12.84 1.23
CA LYS A 3 -0.17 -12.14 1.85
C LYS A 3 -0.49 -10.64 1.95
N GLN A 4 -0.58 -10.14 3.17
CA GLN A 4 -0.73 -8.70 3.43
C GLN A 4 0.59 -7.99 3.14
N LEU A 5 0.51 -6.74 2.68
CA LEU A 5 1.70 -5.89 2.56
C LEU A 5 2.27 -5.61 3.95
N THR A 6 3.59 -5.74 4.09
CA THR A 6 4.31 -5.37 5.32
C THR A 6 4.43 -3.84 5.44
N SER A 7 4.77 -3.36 6.63
CA SER A 7 5.08 -1.95 6.86
C SER A 7 6.23 -1.46 5.97
N GLU A 8 7.27 -2.28 5.78
CA GLU A 8 8.41 -1.98 4.91
C GLU A 8 7.97 -1.86 3.45
N GLN A 9 7.11 -2.77 2.96
CA GLN A 9 6.61 -2.67 1.59
C GLN A 9 5.77 -1.39 1.39
N ARG A 10 4.95 -1.01 2.38
CA ARG A 10 4.21 0.28 2.35
C ARG A 10 5.16 1.48 2.38
N TYR A 11 6.22 1.41 3.18
CA TYR A 11 7.25 2.44 3.21
C TYR A 11 7.91 2.60 1.83
N THR A 12 8.35 1.51 1.21
CA THR A 12 8.94 1.51 -0.13
C THR A 12 7.97 2.08 -1.18
N ILE A 13 6.69 1.70 -1.14
CA ILE A 13 5.67 2.30 -2.02
C ILE A 13 5.64 3.83 -1.85
N SER A 14 5.67 4.34 -0.62
CA SER A 14 5.62 5.79 -0.38
C SER A 14 6.85 6.53 -0.91
N VAL A 15 8.05 5.95 -0.74
CA VAL A 15 9.31 6.55 -1.23
C VAL A 15 9.34 6.55 -2.76
N LEU A 16 8.96 5.43 -3.39
CA LEU A 16 8.97 5.31 -4.85
C LEU A 16 7.89 6.19 -5.51
N LEU A 17 6.75 6.41 -4.87
CA LEU A 17 5.76 7.38 -5.34
C LEU A 17 6.27 8.81 -5.29
N GLN A 18 7.04 9.18 -4.26
CA GLN A 18 7.69 10.51 -4.20
C GLN A 18 8.72 10.68 -5.32
N ARG A 19 9.39 9.60 -5.71
CA ARG A 19 10.31 9.55 -6.86
C ARG A 19 9.60 9.49 -8.22
N LYS A 20 8.27 9.58 -8.26
CA LYS A 20 7.42 9.48 -9.46
C LYS A 20 7.58 8.16 -10.24
N CYS A 21 7.98 7.08 -9.58
CA CYS A 21 8.02 5.76 -10.19
C CYS A 21 6.62 5.27 -10.55
N THR A 22 6.54 4.47 -11.61
CA THR A 22 5.29 3.86 -12.06
C THR A 22 4.87 2.71 -11.12
N LYS A 23 3.58 2.39 -11.12
CA LYS A 23 3.05 1.28 -10.30
C LYS A 23 3.67 -0.07 -10.66
N ASN A 24 4.07 -0.25 -11.93
CA ASN A 24 4.76 -1.46 -12.40
C ASN A 24 6.15 -1.59 -11.76
N GLU A 25 6.94 -0.52 -11.79
CA GLU A 25 8.28 -0.51 -11.18
C GLU A 25 8.20 -0.73 -9.68
N ILE A 26 7.24 -0.08 -9.00
CA ILE A 26 6.99 -0.27 -7.57
C ILE A 26 6.67 -1.74 -7.27
N ALA A 27 5.80 -2.34 -8.08
CA ALA A 27 5.39 -3.74 -7.92
C ALA A 27 6.59 -4.70 -8.09
N HIS A 28 7.43 -4.45 -9.10
CA HIS A 28 8.66 -5.22 -9.31
C HIS A 28 9.65 -5.04 -8.16
N ALA A 29 9.86 -3.81 -7.68
CA ALA A 29 10.80 -3.50 -6.60
C ALA A 29 10.45 -4.19 -5.28
N ILE A 30 9.15 -4.35 -4.97
CA ILE A 30 8.69 -5.00 -3.72
C ILE A 30 8.27 -6.47 -3.91
N GLY A 31 8.40 -7.00 -5.13
CA GLY A 31 8.08 -8.40 -5.46
C GLY A 31 6.59 -8.74 -5.34
N VAL A 32 5.69 -7.82 -5.69
CA VAL A 32 4.24 -8.05 -5.69
C VAL A 32 3.62 -7.78 -7.05
N SER A 33 2.37 -8.19 -7.25
CA SER A 33 1.65 -7.87 -8.48
C SER A 33 1.27 -6.39 -8.56
N ASN A 34 1.21 -5.83 -9.78
CA ASN A 34 0.67 -4.47 -9.99
C ASN A 34 -0.74 -4.31 -9.39
N SER A 35 -1.58 -5.35 -9.51
CA SER A 35 -2.93 -5.37 -8.93
C SER A 35 -2.92 -5.23 -7.40
N THR A 36 -1.86 -5.63 -6.72
CA THR A 36 -1.70 -5.46 -5.27
C THR A 36 -1.38 -4.00 -4.93
N VAL A 37 -0.43 -3.39 -5.64
CA VAL A 37 -0.10 -1.96 -5.48
C VAL A 37 -1.32 -1.07 -5.79
N THR A 38 -2.04 -1.36 -6.88
CA THR A 38 -3.23 -0.60 -7.26
C THR A 38 -4.34 -0.68 -6.21
N ARG A 39 -4.60 -1.87 -5.65
CA ARG A 39 -5.58 -2.04 -4.56
C ARG A 39 -5.16 -1.34 -3.28
N GLU A 40 -3.88 -1.41 -2.93
CA GLU A 40 -3.31 -0.72 -1.77
C GLU A 40 -3.51 0.80 -1.88
N LEU A 41 -3.13 1.38 -3.02
CA LEU A 41 -3.31 2.82 -3.27
C LEU A 41 -4.79 3.20 -3.23
N ARG A 42 -5.67 2.43 -3.87
CA ARG A 42 -7.11 2.75 -3.87
C ARG A 42 -7.73 2.74 -2.46
N ARG A 43 -7.24 1.85 -1.57
CA ARG A 43 -7.79 1.70 -0.22
C ARG A 43 -7.18 2.65 0.80
N ASN A 44 -5.93 3.04 0.62
CA ASN A 44 -5.13 3.74 1.64
C ASN A 44 -4.67 5.14 1.21
N SER A 45 -4.87 5.54 -0.05
CA SER A 45 -4.67 6.93 -0.46
C SER A 45 -5.79 7.84 0.07
N SER A 46 -5.43 9.09 0.34
CA SER A 46 -6.39 10.15 0.67
C SER A 46 -7.24 10.56 -0.54
N SER A 47 -8.33 11.27 -0.30
CA SER A 47 -9.18 11.88 -1.35
C SER A 47 -8.42 12.84 -2.27
N ARG A 48 -7.28 13.38 -1.81
CA ARG A 48 -6.37 14.24 -2.58
C ARG A 48 -5.30 13.44 -3.35
N GLY A 49 -5.41 12.11 -3.41
CA GLY A 49 -4.45 11.23 -4.08
C GLY A 49 -3.12 11.02 -3.35
N VAL A 50 -2.93 11.64 -2.18
CA VAL A 50 -1.70 11.51 -1.39
C VAL A 50 -1.67 10.15 -0.68
N TYR A 51 -0.59 9.39 -0.86
CA TYR A 51 -0.31 8.15 -0.16
C TYR A 51 0.73 8.38 0.94
N LYS A 52 0.43 7.93 2.17
CA LYS A 52 1.36 7.94 3.31
C LYS A 52 1.38 6.57 3.98
N TRP A 53 2.58 6.00 4.16
CA TRP A 53 2.76 4.63 4.62
C TRP A 53 2.28 4.39 6.06
N ASP A 54 2.50 5.37 6.95
CA ASP A 54 2.10 5.35 8.36
C ASP A 54 0.56 5.28 8.49
N LYS A 55 -0.13 6.10 7.69
CA LYS A 55 -1.59 6.10 7.61
C LYS A 55 -2.11 4.81 6.99
N ALA A 56 -1.46 4.33 5.93
CA ALA A 56 -1.83 3.09 5.25
C ALA A 56 -1.74 1.88 6.19
N GLN A 57 -0.68 1.80 7.01
CA GLN A 57 -0.53 0.76 8.03
C GLN A 57 -1.65 0.85 9.07
N ARG A 58 -1.91 2.04 9.63
CA ARG A 58 -2.97 2.21 10.64
C ARG A 58 -4.35 1.85 10.12
N LEU A 59 -4.66 2.18 8.86
CA LEU A 59 -5.92 1.81 8.21
C LEU A 59 -6.01 0.30 7.96
N ALA A 60 -4.91 -0.34 7.56
CA ALA A 60 -4.85 -1.78 7.40
C ALA A 60 -5.11 -2.51 8.73
N GLU A 61 -4.44 -2.09 9.81
CA GLU A 61 -4.67 -2.62 11.15
C GLU A 61 -6.10 -2.39 11.61
N LYS A 62 -6.65 -1.16 11.44
CA LYS A 62 -8.03 -0.87 11.83
C LYS A 62 -9.03 -1.80 11.13
N ARG A 63 -8.86 -2.08 9.83
CA ARG A 63 -9.74 -3.02 9.11
C ARG A 63 -9.59 -4.45 9.60
N LYS A 64 -8.38 -4.88 9.97
CA LYS A 64 -8.16 -6.20 10.56
C LYS A 64 -8.93 -6.37 11.87
N HIS A 65 -8.98 -5.32 12.70
CA HIS A 65 -9.73 -5.33 13.97
C HIS A 65 -11.25 -5.08 13.81
N GLN A 66 -11.69 -4.47 12.70
CA GLN A 66 -13.09 -4.16 12.41
C GLN A 66 -13.84 -5.28 11.69
N MET A 67 -13.21 -6.42 11.40
CA MET A 67 -13.91 -7.61 10.92
C MET A 67 -14.37 -8.41 12.15
N PRO A 68 -15.60 -8.24 12.66
CA PRO A 68 -16.21 -9.31 13.44
C PRO A 68 -16.36 -10.50 12.48
N GLY A 69 -15.93 -11.69 12.94
CA GLY A 69 -16.24 -12.93 12.24
C GLY A 69 -17.75 -13.16 12.15
#